data_AF-A0A0J9Y1E9-F1
#
_entry.id   AF-A0A0J9Y1E9-F1
#
_cell.length_a   1.000
_cell.length_b   1.000
_cell.length_c   1.000
_cell.angle_alpha   90.00
_cell.angle_beta   90.00
_cell.angle_gamma   90.00
#
_symmetry.space_group_name_H-M   'P 1'
#
loop_
_entity.id
_entity.type
_entity.pdbx_description
1 polymer ?
#
loop_
_entity_poly.entity_id
_entity_poly.type
_entity_poly.pdbx_seq_one_letter_code
_entity_poly.pdbx_strand_id
1 'polypeptide(L)'
;MTFVMQVMMYLSYLSFFILFIETVVKAECPRKKIGRFSDQNEATEFAKAPGLVPSETRISCIYMYNCKSESDEFFSNDMLIVLDEITRRLKQEIRVNLIIEKINCGEDEQLKCLQYSLQESFHWLIINDPKNGDIIYEIAARLNHNKAIIEASLLNVLSQYSTHDLTVYCSKEADKEVGFIRRLSDEELVEKQHKSKVTKFKNPILRSPLELNLIEPLILERRSFDEQLNWHQLKRLNENALDDAISKDRLTFILFWNIENIISKHTFYLWAEASKTLILRHSTVIFAALACHEFSELCDDYIIKPSDYHTIFAFKQNNIFGKTKELRDANYYIDWVQLLILSPAQEIHSNDELKQIKAGKLELFDEIKPAITVGIFDDRNGNEAKIFMQMAENLKGRYHFVYLIKKSHSNAIYTIRALEKRKRIDFTGIYEIQELTNFVVRSSLPTVIDISNGFTSDILTHQMQPLILFIDNGNQVEKFKFTKLCSKSPYIICTTIILNSSKSKIVNEMINSLQSNDHSKRLIIFLREKIYALDIKNSLESGDLLQLIAVATINEPIRILDIGDVHPLRYIQLAQINEIFGEQIIEIPFEVQIIQRSYLDKNDKMDENSADYGGCPVMAKVRQAAMKDEL
;
A
#
# COMPACT_ATOMS: atom_id res chain seq x y z
N MET A 1 48.65 -35.11 35.20
CA MET A 1 48.83 -35.36 33.75
C MET A 1 47.95 -34.43 32.90
N THR A 2 46.68 -34.21 33.28
CA THR A 2 45.74 -33.30 32.58
C THR A 2 46.19 -31.82 32.53
N PHE A 3 46.87 -31.33 33.57
CA PHE A 3 47.40 -29.95 33.61
C PHE A 3 48.46 -29.68 32.52
N VAL A 4 49.18 -30.72 32.07
CA VAL A 4 50.22 -30.60 31.03
C VAL A 4 49.60 -30.46 29.64
N MET A 5 48.47 -31.13 29.35
CA MET A 5 47.75 -30.97 28.08
C MET A 5 47.19 -29.55 27.93
N GLN A 6 46.71 -28.94 29.01
CA GLN A 6 46.13 -27.61 28.97
C GLN A 6 47.19 -26.55 28.63
N VAL A 7 48.41 -26.67 29.18
CA VAL A 7 49.53 -25.77 28.87
C VAL A 7 50.03 -25.93 27.43
N MET A 8 50.09 -27.15 26.89
CA MET A 8 50.51 -27.35 25.49
C MET A 8 49.54 -26.76 24.47
N MET A 9 48.23 -26.79 24.75
CA MET A 9 47.23 -26.20 23.86
C MET A 9 47.36 -24.66 23.81
N TYR A 10 47.55 -24.00 24.96
CA TYR A 10 47.76 -22.54 25.00
C TYR A 10 49.03 -22.08 24.26
N LEU A 11 50.11 -22.86 24.31
CA LEU A 11 51.36 -22.55 23.59
C LEU A 11 51.20 -22.64 22.05
N SER A 12 50.34 -23.55 21.56
CA SER A 12 50.07 -23.66 20.12
C SER A 12 49.26 -22.47 19.59
N TYR A 13 48.26 -22.01 20.34
CA TYR A 13 47.46 -20.83 19.97
C TYR A 13 48.27 -19.54 20.03
N LEU A 14 49.16 -19.38 21.01
CA LEU A 14 50.02 -18.20 21.11
C LEU A 14 50.99 -18.10 19.93
N SER A 15 51.51 -19.25 19.44
CA SER A 15 52.39 -19.31 18.28
C SER A 15 51.68 -18.88 16.99
N PHE A 16 50.41 -19.26 16.83
CA PHE A 16 49.58 -18.81 15.69
C PHE A 16 49.28 -17.30 15.76
N PHE A 17 49.10 -16.74 16.96
CA PHE A 17 48.82 -15.31 17.14
C PHE A 17 50.05 -14.43 16.81
N ILE A 18 51.25 -14.89 17.16
CA ILE A 18 52.51 -14.16 16.87
C ILE A 18 52.79 -14.12 15.36
N LEU A 19 52.56 -15.23 14.65
CA LEU A 19 52.69 -15.30 13.18
C LEU A 19 51.73 -14.36 12.44
N PHE A 20 50.54 -14.10 13.02
CA PHE A 20 49.57 -13.18 12.42
C PHE A 20 49.91 -11.70 12.66
N ILE A 21 50.52 -11.35 13.79
CA ILE A 21 50.91 -9.96 14.08
C ILE A 21 52.14 -9.54 13.28
N GLU A 22 53.13 -10.43 13.11
CA GLU A 22 54.36 -10.08 12.37
C GLU A 22 54.12 -9.86 10.87
N THR A 23 53.07 -10.45 10.30
CA THR A 23 52.70 -10.25 8.89
C THR A 23 51.93 -8.96 8.65
N VAL A 24 51.27 -8.38 9.66
CA VAL A 24 50.51 -7.13 9.53
C VAL A 24 51.37 -5.89 9.81
N VAL A 25 52.39 -5.98 10.66
CA VAL A 25 53.18 -4.80 11.08
C VAL A 25 54.34 -4.44 10.14
N LYS A 26 54.74 -5.31 9.20
CA LYS A 26 55.89 -5.06 8.30
C LYS A 26 55.56 -4.42 6.94
N ALA A 27 54.41 -3.78 6.81
CA ALA A 27 54.08 -2.95 5.64
C ALA A 27 54.09 -1.44 5.95
N GLU A 28 55.04 -0.97 6.75
CA GLU A 28 55.42 0.45 6.76
C GLU A 28 56.41 0.72 5.62
N CYS A 29 55.98 1.44 4.58
CA CYS A 29 56.87 2.02 3.58
C CYS A 29 56.98 3.56 3.77
N PRO A 30 58.18 4.17 3.62
CA PRO A 30 58.49 5.49 4.16
C PRO A 30 58.33 6.64 3.16
N ARG A 31 58.18 7.86 3.73
CA ARG A 31 58.06 9.20 3.10
C ARG A 31 58.98 9.50 1.91
N LYS A 32 58.51 10.35 0.99
CA LYS A 32 59.37 11.29 0.22
C LYS A 32 58.68 12.66 -0.02
N LYS A 33 59.28 13.73 0.52
CA LYS A 33 59.01 15.15 0.20
C LYS A 33 59.76 15.55 -1.07
N ILE A 34 59.09 16.08 -2.10
CA ILE A 34 59.63 16.91 -3.21
C ILE A 34 58.42 17.68 -3.77
N GLY A 35 58.31 19.01 -3.89
CA GLY A 35 59.29 20.03 -4.27
C GLY A 35 58.83 20.64 -5.61
N ARG A 36 58.52 21.96 -5.62
CA ARG A 36 57.98 22.74 -6.76
C ARG A 36 58.66 22.42 -8.09
N PHE A 37 57.88 22.15 -9.14
CA PHE A 37 58.31 22.32 -10.52
C PHE A 37 57.24 23.07 -11.32
N SER A 38 57.74 24.15 -11.91
CA SER A 38 57.13 25.14 -12.78
C SER A 38 56.84 24.62 -14.19
N ASP A 39 55.83 25.22 -14.80
CA ASP A 39 55.60 25.46 -16.24
C ASP A 39 56.61 24.89 -17.23
N GLN A 40 56.16 23.91 -18.04
CA GLN A 40 56.29 23.88 -19.49
C GLN A 40 55.57 22.65 -20.09
N ASN A 41 54.61 22.95 -20.97
CA ASN A 41 54.01 22.22 -22.08
C ASN A 41 54.32 20.72 -22.31
N GLU A 42 53.22 19.97 -22.54
CA GLU A 42 53.07 18.81 -23.41
C GLU A 42 54.28 17.87 -23.59
N ALA A 43 54.38 16.84 -22.75
CA ALA A 43 54.76 15.48 -23.17
C ALA A 43 54.76 14.54 -21.97
N THR A 44 54.23 13.34 -22.18
CA THR A 44 54.43 12.13 -21.38
C THR A 44 53.97 12.19 -19.92
N GLU A 45 52.77 11.67 -19.67
CA GLU A 45 52.56 10.85 -18.48
C GLU A 45 53.61 9.73 -18.51
N PHE A 46 54.73 10.00 -17.85
CA PHE A 46 55.73 9.00 -17.53
C PHE A 46 55.03 7.86 -16.82
N ALA A 47 55.11 6.69 -17.44
CA ALA A 47 54.93 5.39 -16.81
C ALA A 47 55.84 5.28 -15.59
N LYS A 48 55.41 5.85 -14.46
CA LYS A 48 55.99 5.59 -13.15
C LYS A 48 55.24 4.40 -12.57
N ALA A 49 56.02 3.43 -12.09
CA ALA A 49 55.53 2.14 -11.61
C ALA A 49 54.31 2.29 -10.66
N PRO A 50 53.31 1.39 -10.76
CA PRO A 50 51.95 1.55 -10.24
C PRO A 50 51.78 1.53 -8.70
N GLY A 51 52.85 1.80 -7.94
CA GLY A 51 52.82 1.82 -6.47
C GLY A 51 53.10 3.18 -5.81
N LEU A 52 53.36 4.24 -6.58
CA LEU A 52 53.78 5.55 -6.04
C LEU A 52 52.72 6.65 -6.17
N VAL A 53 51.59 6.36 -6.79
CA VAL A 53 50.51 7.33 -7.02
C VAL A 53 49.37 6.98 -6.05
N PRO A 54 49.02 7.86 -5.09
CA PRO A 54 47.89 7.63 -4.20
C PRO A 54 46.61 7.34 -5.01
N SER A 55 45.80 6.39 -4.55
CA SER A 55 44.53 6.05 -5.17
C SER A 55 43.59 7.27 -5.20
N GLU A 56 43.03 7.56 -6.37
CA GLU A 56 42.01 8.62 -6.54
C GLU A 56 40.84 8.34 -5.58
N THR A 57 40.54 9.29 -4.69
CA THR A 57 39.39 9.17 -3.78
C THR A 57 38.21 9.84 -4.46
N ARG A 58 37.08 9.11 -4.60
CA ARG A 58 35.86 9.62 -5.21
C ARG A 58 34.83 9.92 -4.13
N ILE A 59 34.29 11.13 -4.13
CA ILE A 59 33.21 11.53 -3.24
C ILE A 59 32.06 12.00 -4.12
N SER A 60 30.90 11.39 -3.98
CA SER A 60 29.68 11.79 -4.68
C SER A 60 28.74 12.47 -3.70
N CYS A 61 28.29 13.66 -4.03
CA CYS A 61 27.36 14.40 -3.20
C CYS A 61 26.35 15.19 -4.02
N ILE A 62 25.26 15.57 -3.36
CA ILE A 62 24.20 16.38 -3.92
C ILE A 62 24.09 17.63 -3.05
N TYR A 63 24.19 18.80 -3.66
CA TYR A 63 23.82 20.05 -3.03
C TYR A 63 22.37 20.37 -3.40
N MET A 64 21.47 20.27 -2.43
CA MET A 64 20.03 20.47 -2.61
C MET A 64 19.57 21.66 -1.78
N TYR A 65 18.90 22.63 -2.40
CA TYR A 65 18.52 23.86 -1.72
C TYR A 65 17.16 24.41 -2.18
N ASN A 66 16.51 25.15 -1.28
CA ASN A 66 15.26 25.88 -1.52
C ASN A 66 15.43 27.29 -0.96
N CYS A 67 15.49 28.29 -1.83
CA CYS A 67 15.64 29.69 -1.42
C CYS A 67 14.27 30.33 -1.22
N LYS A 68 14.07 31.06 -0.11
CA LYS A 68 12.83 31.83 0.15
C LYS A 68 13.06 33.33 0.32
N SER A 69 14.31 33.74 0.46
CA SER A 69 14.72 35.12 0.64
C SER A 69 15.91 35.44 -0.27
N GLU A 70 16.10 36.72 -0.57
CA GLU A 70 17.26 37.21 -1.32
C GLU A 70 18.58 36.82 -0.63
N SER A 71 18.61 36.76 0.71
CA SER A 71 19.78 36.27 1.46
C SER A 71 20.07 34.78 1.21
N ASP A 72 19.05 33.94 1.02
CA ASP A 72 19.24 32.52 0.68
C ASP A 72 19.77 32.37 -0.75
N GLU A 73 19.33 33.24 -1.67
CA GLU A 73 19.84 33.27 -3.05
C GLU A 73 21.31 33.70 -3.10
N PHE A 74 21.69 34.75 -2.38
CA PHE A 74 23.10 35.14 -2.26
C PHE A 74 23.93 34.03 -1.63
N PHE A 75 23.43 33.40 -0.57
CA PHE A 75 24.14 32.29 0.09
C PHE A 75 24.28 31.06 -0.81
N SER A 76 23.22 30.67 -1.54
CA SER A 76 23.29 29.55 -2.49
C SER A 76 24.25 29.83 -3.64
N ASN A 77 24.33 31.06 -4.14
CA ASN A 77 25.32 31.46 -5.14
C ASN A 77 26.75 31.35 -4.61
N ASP A 78 27.00 31.82 -3.39
CA ASP A 78 28.31 31.68 -2.73
C ASP A 78 28.68 30.21 -2.52
N MET A 79 27.74 29.38 -2.08
CA MET A 79 27.90 27.93 -1.96
C MET A 79 28.29 27.29 -3.30
N LEU A 80 27.61 27.63 -4.39
CA LEU A 80 27.88 27.09 -5.72
C LEU A 80 29.29 27.46 -6.22
N ILE A 81 29.70 28.71 -6.01
CA ILE A 81 31.04 29.18 -6.37
C ILE A 81 32.11 28.40 -5.58
N VAL A 82 31.95 28.29 -4.26
CA VAL A 82 32.92 27.59 -3.42
C VAL A 82 32.99 26.10 -3.77
N LEU A 83 31.86 25.44 -4.02
CA LEU A 83 31.83 24.03 -4.45
C LEU A 83 32.61 23.80 -5.75
N ASP A 84 32.51 24.70 -6.73
CA ASP A 84 33.25 24.60 -7.98
C ASP A 84 34.76 24.85 -7.78
N GLU A 85 35.11 25.82 -6.93
CA GLU A 85 36.50 26.12 -6.58
C GLU A 85 37.19 24.94 -5.85
N ILE A 86 36.55 24.38 -4.82
CA ILE A 86 37.11 23.23 -4.08
C ILE A 86 37.20 22.00 -4.98
N THR A 87 36.21 21.74 -5.84
CA THR A 87 36.21 20.59 -6.75
C THR A 87 37.41 20.64 -7.68
N ARG A 88 37.67 21.82 -8.28
CA ARG A 88 38.83 22.02 -9.15
C ARG A 88 40.14 21.87 -8.38
N ARG A 89 40.25 22.50 -7.20
CA ARG A 89 41.47 22.50 -6.39
C ARG A 89 41.82 21.11 -5.88
N LEU A 90 40.87 20.40 -5.29
CA LEU A 90 41.07 19.06 -4.74
C LEU A 90 41.44 18.02 -5.83
N LYS A 91 40.85 18.15 -7.02
CA LYS A 91 41.22 17.31 -8.17
C LYS A 91 42.66 17.56 -8.62
N GLN A 92 43.11 18.81 -8.65
CA GLN A 92 44.46 19.20 -9.06
C GLN A 92 45.53 18.84 -8.02
N GLU A 93 45.27 19.09 -6.75
CA GLU A 93 46.30 19.03 -5.70
C GLU A 93 46.42 17.66 -5.02
N ILE A 94 45.32 16.92 -4.83
CA ILE A 94 45.30 15.65 -4.09
C ILE A 94 44.60 14.50 -4.83
N ARG A 95 44.14 14.72 -6.08
CA ARG A 95 43.40 13.71 -6.87
C ARG A 95 42.15 13.20 -6.14
N VAL A 96 41.45 14.09 -5.45
CA VAL A 96 40.08 13.81 -4.97
C VAL A 96 39.12 14.24 -6.06
N ASN A 97 38.33 13.30 -6.57
CA ASN A 97 37.33 13.58 -7.59
C ASN A 97 35.97 13.75 -6.90
N LEU A 98 35.61 15.01 -6.68
CA LEU A 98 34.35 15.40 -6.08
C LEU A 98 33.29 15.55 -7.18
N ILE A 99 32.25 14.72 -7.15
CA ILE A 99 31.13 14.74 -8.10
C ILE A 99 29.93 15.35 -7.39
N ILE A 100 29.49 16.52 -7.86
CA ILE A 100 28.43 17.30 -7.21
C ILE A 100 27.24 17.43 -8.16
N GLU A 101 26.11 16.87 -7.77
CA GLU A 101 24.80 17.18 -8.38
C GLU A 101 24.21 18.42 -7.67
N LYS A 102 23.68 19.38 -8.43
CA LYS A 102 23.13 20.65 -7.89
C LYS A 102 21.62 20.69 -8.16
N ILE A 103 20.81 20.73 -7.10
CA ILE A 103 19.35 20.68 -7.19
C ILE A 103 18.73 21.93 -6.56
N ASN A 104 18.02 22.73 -7.37
CA ASN A 104 17.22 23.86 -6.92
C ASN A 104 15.76 23.46 -6.77
N CYS A 105 15.28 23.30 -5.53
CA CYS A 105 13.88 23.00 -5.23
C CYS A 105 12.94 24.21 -5.31
N GLY A 106 13.45 25.41 -5.65
CA GLY A 106 12.65 26.61 -5.86
C GLY A 106 12.08 26.74 -7.28
N GLU A 107 12.76 26.20 -8.30
CA GLU A 107 12.41 26.37 -9.71
C GLU A 107 11.90 25.07 -10.36
N ASP A 108 12.42 23.91 -9.95
CA ASP A 108 12.14 22.63 -10.61
C ASP A 108 11.38 21.66 -9.70
N GLU A 109 10.28 21.09 -10.21
CA GLU A 109 9.55 19.96 -9.61
C GLU A 109 10.36 18.64 -9.73
N GLN A 110 11.59 18.63 -9.23
CA GLN A 110 12.40 17.42 -9.18
C GLN A 110 11.81 16.44 -8.16
N LEU A 111 11.78 15.15 -8.51
CA LEU A 111 11.24 14.07 -7.66
C LEU A 111 11.84 14.06 -6.25
N LYS A 112 13.14 14.38 -6.11
CA LYS A 112 13.82 14.49 -4.80
C LYS A 112 13.26 15.64 -3.94
N CYS A 113 12.86 16.76 -4.54
CA CYS A 113 12.30 17.91 -3.83
C CYS A 113 10.89 17.63 -3.27
N LEU A 114 10.08 16.83 -3.97
CA LEU A 114 8.70 16.51 -3.56
C LEU A 114 8.62 15.69 -2.27
N GLN A 115 9.72 15.09 -1.83
CA GLN A 115 9.77 14.33 -0.58
C GLN A 115 9.72 15.23 0.66
N TYR A 116 10.13 16.50 0.51
CA TYR A 116 10.32 17.43 1.63
C TYR A 116 9.35 18.61 1.56
N SER A 117 9.10 19.23 2.71
CA SER A 117 8.31 20.44 2.81
C SER A 117 9.07 21.60 2.17
N LEU A 118 8.50 22.18 1.11
CA LEU A 118 9.04 23.36 0.43
C LEU A 118 8.64 24.69 1.10
N GLN A 119 8.05 24.65 2.31
CA GLN A 119 7.57 25.84 3.01
C GLN A 119 8.70 26.68 3.61
N GLU A 120 9.78 26.05 4.06
CA GLU A 120 10.94 26.69 4.70
C GLU A 120 12.14 26.71 3.75
N SER A 121 13.04 27.68 3.89
CA SER A 121 14.32 27.64 3.18
C SER A 121 15.25 26.59 3.77
N PHE A 122 16.03 25.93 2.92
CA PHE A 122 17.01 24.95 3.36
C PHE A 122 18.17 24.83 2.38
N HIS A 123 19.34 24.44 2.90
CA HIS A 123 20.56 24.20 2.14
C HIS A 123 21.23 22.93 2.67
N TRP A 124 21.11 21.84 1.92
CA TRP A 124 21.60 20.52 2.34
C TRP A 124 22.70 20.01 1.43
N LEU A 125 23.67 19.36 2.04
CA LEU A 125 24.69 18.55 1.37
C LEU A 125 24.42 17.08 1.69
N ILE A 126 23.99 16.33 0.70
CA ILE A 126 23.72 14.89 0.80
C ILE A 126 24.97 14.16 0.33
N ILE A 127 25.61 13.40 1.22
CA ILE A 127 26.77 12.57 0.88
C ILE A 127 26.28 11.14 0.65
N ASN A 128 26.59 10.58 -0.52
CA ASN A 128 26.27 9.19 -0.82
C ASN A 128 27.35 8.30 -0.20
N ASP A 129 27.15 7.83 1.04
CA ASP A 129 28.07 6.90 1.69
C ASP A 129 27.74 5.45 1.29
N PRO A 130 28.65 4.72 0.62
CA PRO A 130 28.41 3.32 0.25
C PRO A 130 28.07 2.39 1.42
N LYS A 131 28.48 2.74 2.65
CA LYS A 131 28.25 1.92 3.85
C LYS A 131 26.97 2.27 4.59
N ASN A 132 26.65 3.55 4.70
CA ASN A 132 25.56 4.04 5.56
C ASN A 132 24.34 4.54 4.77
N GLY A 133 24.43 4.60 3.44
CA GLY A 133 23.43 5.26 2.60
C GLY A 133 23.62 6.78 2.56
N ASP A 134 22.59 7.48 2.09
CA ASP A 134 22.63 8.94 1.93
C ASP A 134 22.62 9.63 3.30
N ILE A 135 23.67 10.39 3.60
CA ILE A 135 23.80 11.17 4.84
C ILE A 135 23.56 12.64 4.53
N ILE A 136 22.57 13.24 5.19
CA ILE A 136 22.14 14.62 4.94
C ILE A 136 22.75 15.57 5.97
N TYR A 137 23.50 16.56 5.49
CA TYR A 137 24.05 17.65 6.29
C TYR A 137 23.37 18.97 5.97
N GLU A 138 23.04 19.74 7.00
CA GLU A 138 22.51 21.09 6.91
C GLU A 138 23.63 22.14 7.04
N ILE A 139 23.66 23.07 6.08
CA ILE A 139 24.58 24.20 6.06
C ILE A 139 23.77 25.48 6.24
N ALA A 140 23.65 25.95 7.48
CA ALA A 140 22.84 27.12 7.78
C ALA A 140 23.51 28.41 7.27
N ALA A 141 22.82 29.16 6.41
CA ALA A 141 23.28 30.45 5.88
C ALA A 141 23.68 31.45 6.98
N ARG A 142 22.94 31.44 8.10
CA ARG A 142 23.18 32.31 9.25
C ARG A 142 24.55 32.11 9.91
N LEU A 143 25.07 30.89 9.91
CA LEU A 143 26.37 30.58 10.54
C LEU A 143 27.52 30.71 9.53
N ASN A 144 27.25 30.41 8.25
CA ASN A 144 28.25 30.39 7.18
C ASN A 144 28.14 31.62 6.28
N HIS A 145 28.23 32.79 6.89
CA HIS A 145 27.86 34.07 6.27
C HIS A 145 28.85 34.60 5.23
N ASN A 146 29.96 33.92 4.95
CA ASN A 146 30.92 34.31 3.92
C ASN A 146 31.57 33.07 3.27
N LYS A 147 32.20 33.26 2.09
CA LYS A 147 32.83 32.20 1.30
C LYS A 147 33.92 31.42 2.04
N ALA A 148 34.73 32.08 2.86
CA ALA A 148 35.80 31.44 3.60
C ALA A 148 35.27 30.45 4.67
N ILE A 149 34.20 30.83 5.37
CA ILE A 149 33.54 29.97 6.36
C ILE A 149 32.81 28.80 5.65
N ILE A 150 32.16 29.06 4.52
CA ILE A 150 31.56 28.02 3.68
C ILE A 150 32.60 26.99 3.25
N GLU A 151 33.75 27.45 2.75
CA GLU A 151 34.85 26.61 2.31
C GLU A 151 35.39 25.73 3.45
N ALA A 152 35.65 26.32 4.61
CA ALA A 152 36.07 25.58 5.80
C ALA A 152 35.03 24.52 6.21
N SER A 153 33.74 24.83 6.11
CA SER A 153 32.63 23.89 6.44
C SER A 153 32.61 22.69 5.51
N LEU A 154 32.68 22.94 4.21
CA LEU A 154 32.64 21.91 3.18
C LEU A 154 33.86 21.00 3.28
N LEU A 155 35.06 21.56 3.41
CA LEU A 155 36.29 20.76 3.53
C LEU A 155 36.27 19.92 4.81
N ASN A 156 35.75 20.45 5.91
CA ASN A 156 35.61 19.70 7.16
C ASN A 156 34.72 18.45 7.01
N VAL A 157 33.55 18.57 6.34
CA VAL A 157 32.69 17.39 6.10
C VAL A 157 33.30 16.45 5.10
N LEU A 158 33.82 16.96 3.99
CA LEU A 158 34.43 16.12 2.96
C LEU A 158 35.66 15.35 3.49
N SER A 159 36.36 15.89 4.49
CA SER A 159 37.45 15.19 5.19
C SER A 159 37.00 13.91 5.88
N GLN A 160 35.75 13.82 6.32
CA GLN A 160 35.20 12.60 6.95
C GLN A 160 35.00 11.46 5.95
N TYR A 161 34.92 11.79 4.66
CA TYR A 161 34.72 10.86 3.55
C TYR A 161 35.97 10.71 2.67
N SER A 162 37.07 11.32 3.08
CA SER A 162 38.37 11.25 2.44
C SER A 162 39.35 10.51 3.34
N THR A 163 40.36 9.87 2.74
CA THR A 163 41.48 9.28 3.48
C THR A 163 42.41 10.33 4.09
N HIS A 164 42.34 11.57 3.59
CA HIS A 164 43.17 12.68 4.01
C HIS A 164 42.30 13.82 4.54
N ASP A 165 42.80 14.51 5.56
CA ASP A 165 42.23 15.78 6.00
C ASP A 165 42.33 16.81 4.88
N LEU A 166 41.18 17.20 4.33
CA LEU A 166 41.06 18.13 3.22
C LEU A 166 41.13 19.59 3.69
N THR A 167 41.01 19.85 5.00
CA THR A 167 41.11 21.22 5.56
C THR A 167 42.52 21.81 5.40
N VAL A 168 43.54 20.96 5.25
CA VAL A 168 44.92 21.39 4.93
C VAL A 168 45.00 22.13 3.59
N TYR A 169 44.01 21.93 2.72
CA TYR A 169 43.91 22.57 1.40
C TYR A 169 42.97 23.78 1.40
N CYS A 170 42.64 24.33 2.57
CA CYS A 170 41.90 25.59 2.68
C CYS A 170 42.63 26.74 1.95
N SER A 171 41.85 27.68 1.42
CA SER A 171 42.36 29.00 1.03
C SER A 171 42.95 29.71 2.26
N LYS A 172 43.79 30.73 2.02
CA LYS A 172 44.41 31.49 3.11
C LYS A 172 43.38 32.22 3.98
N GLU A 173 42.24 32.52 3.39
CA GLU A 173 41.09 33.13 4.02
C GLU A 173 40.34 32.09 4.85
N ALA A 174 40.06 30.90 4.29
CA ALA A 174 39.34 29.83 4.99
C ALA A 174 40.14 29.18 6.14
N ASP A 175 41.46 29.12 6.05
CA ASP A 175 42.35 28.57 7.10
C ASP A 175 42.26 29.35 8.43
N LYS A 176 41.74 30.58 8.40
CA LYS A 176 41.55 31.43 9.58
C LYS A 176 40.13 31.36 10.17
N GLU A 177 39.23 30.66 9.50
CA GLU A 177 37.81 30.64 9.81
C GLU A 177 37.36 29.26 10.30
N VAL A 178 36.27 29.21 11.07
CA VAL A 178 35.66 27.95 11.52
C VAL A 178 34.32 27.78 10.85
N GLY A 179 34.22 26.74 10.02
CA GLY A 179 32.99 26.37 9.33
C GLY A 179 31.96 25.65 10.20
N PHE A 180 30.67 25.91 9.99
CA PHE A 180 29.57 25.28 10.72
C PHE A 180 28.70 24.41 9.81
N ILE A 181 28.66 23.12 10.10
CA ILE A 181 27.86 22.14 9.35
C ILE A 181 27.37 21.06 10.31
N ARG A 182 26.10 20.66 10.16
CA ARG A 182 25.43 19.76 11.09
C ARG A 182 24.77 18.61 10.34
N ARG A 183 24.97 17.37 10.79
CA ARG A 183 24.21 16.21 10.30
C ARG A 183 22.78 16.26 10.83
N LEU A 184 21.78 16.07 9.96
CA LEU A 184 20.38 15.94 10.36
C LEU A 184 20.10 14.53 10.89
N SER A 185 19.30 14.44 11.97
CA SER A 185 18.82 13.14 12.45
C SER A 185 17.66 12.62 11.60
N ASP A 186 17.40 11.31 11.68
CA ASP A 186 16.26 10.71 10.97
C ASP A 186 14.91 11.29 11.45
N GLU A 187 14.81 11.65 12.73
CA GLU A 187 13.63 12.32 13.31
C GLU A 187 13.41 13.70 12.69
N GLU A 188 14.47 14.52 12.57
CA GLU A 188 14.39 15.84 11.94
C GLU A 188 14.04 15.74 10.44
N LEU A 189 14.54 14.71 9.76
CA LEU A 189 14.21 14.46 8.36
C LEU A 189 12.73 14.10 8.20
N VAL A 190 12.16 13.29 9.08
CA VAL A 190 10.72 12.97 9.09
C VAL A 190 9.88 14.21 9.36
N GLU A 191 10.31 15.09 10.27
CA GLU A 191 9.61 16.36 10.52
C GLU A 191 9.59 17.29 9.30
N LYS A 192 10.67 17.26 8.51
CA LYS A 192 10.83 18.03 7.27
C LYS A 192 10.19 17.39 6.05
N GLN A 193 9.67 16.16 6.13
CA GLN A 193 8.93 15.54 5.01
C GLN A 193 7.62 16.29 4.71
N HIS A 194 7.17 16.20 3.46
CA HIS A 194 5.87 16.77 3.07
C HIS A 194 4.75 16.10 3.87
N LYS A 195 4.22 16.79 4.89
CA LYS A 195 3.00 16.38 5.58
C LYS A 195 1.84 16.54 4.60
N SER A 196 1.53 15.49 3.84
CA SER A 196 0.20 15.40 3.22
C SER A 196 -0.81 15.66 4.33
N LYS A 197 -1.86 16.44 4.07
CA LYS A 197 -2.98 16.57 5.00
C LYS A 197 -3.70 15.22 5.03
N VAL A 198 -3.07 14.22 5.64
CA VAL A 198 -3.62 12.89 5.82
C VAL A 198 -4.91 13.10 6.61
N THR A 199 -6.01 12.94 5.90
CA THR A 199 -7.35 12.91 6.46
C THR A 199 -7.32 11.96 7.66
N LYS A 200 -7.84 12.42 8.80
CA LYS A 200 -7.69 11.85 10.16
C LYS A 200 -8.25 10.41 10.37
N PHE A 201 -8.33 9.57 9.36
CA PHE A 201 -8.75 8.17 9.48
C PHE A 201 -7.51 7.29 9.43
N LYS A 202 -7.02 6.84 10.60
CA LYS A 202 -5.82 5.98 10.67
C LYS A 202 -5.97 4.65 9.89
N ASN A 203 -7.20 4.16 9.66
CA ASN A 203 -7.49 2.93 8.90
C ASN A 203 -8.69 3.14 7.96
N PRO A 204 -8.51 3.63 6.71
CA PRO A 204 -9.61 3.68 5.76
C PRO A 204 -10.06 2.26 5.38
N ILE A 205 -11.37 2.04 5.24
CA ILE A 205 -11.92 0.81 4.66
C ILE A 205 -11.61 0.83 3.16
N LEU A 206 -10.63 0.03 2.72
CA LEU A 206 -10.18 -0.04 1.32
C LEU A 206 -10.94 -1.11 0.52
N ARG A 207 -12.27 -1.18 0.68
CA ARG A 207 -13.13 -2.16 -0.01
C ARG A 207 -14.13 -1.47 -0.92
N SER A 208 -14.40 -2.09 -2.06
CA SER A 208 -15.44 -1.63 -2.96
C SER A 208 -16.80 -2.22 -2.57
N PRO A 209 -17.92 -1.68 -3.11
CA PRO A 209 -19.23 -2.26 -2.88
C PRO A 209 -19.39 -3.72 -3.33
N LEU A 210 -18.55 -4.19 -4.26
CA LEU A 210 -18.52 -5.58 -4.71
C LEU A 210 -17.88 -6.51 -3.66
N GLU A 211 -17.08 -5.95 -2.76
CA GLU A 211 -16.23 -6.66 -1.79
C GLU A 211 -16.76 -6.53 -0.36
N LEU A 212 -18.06 -6.25 -0.17
CA LEU A 212 -18.64 -6.02 1.17
C LEU A 212 -18.96 -7.29 1.96
N ASN A 213 -19.13 -8.41 1.26
CA ASN A 213 -19.53 -9.70 1.83
C ASN A 213 -18.69 -10.86 1.30
N LEU A 214 -17.37 -10.68 1.33
CA LEU A 214 -16.43 -11.73 0.97
C LEU A 214 -16.39 -12.83 2.04
N ILE A 215 -16.21 -14.06 1.59
CA ILE A 215 -15.97 -15.25 2.40
C ILE A 215 -14.58 -15.19 3.01
N GLU A 216 -14.49 -15.46 4.31
CA GLU A 216 -13.23 -15.63 5.02
C GLU A 216 -12.61 -17.00 4.69
N PRO A 217 -11.45 -17.06 3.99
CA PRO A 217 -10.86 -18.33 3.57
C PRO A 217 -10.54 -19.27 4.74
N LEU A 218 -10.18 -18.73 5.91
CA LEU A 218 -9.89 -19.54 7.11
C LEU A 218 -11.11 -20.36 7.58
N ILE A 219 -12.33 -19.88 7.29
CA ILE A 219 -13.55 -20.64 7.60
C ILE A 219 -13.70 -21.81 6.62
N LEU A 220 -13.29 -21.65 5.35
CA LEU A 220 -13.29 -22.75 4.37
C LEU A 220 -12.20 -23.80 4.64
N GLU A 221 -11.06 -23.41 5.21
CA GLU A 221 -9.98 -24.34 5.56
C GLU A 221 -10.43 -25.44 6.54
N ARG A 222 -11.43 -25.15 7.38
CA ARG A 222 -11.97 -26.08 8.38
C ARG A 222 -13.15 -26.91 7.88
N ARG A 223 -13.51 -26.77 6.60
CA ARG A 223 -14.64 -27.49 5.96
C ARG A 223 -14.16 -28.74 5.21
N SER A 224 -15.08 -29.68 5.04
CA SER A 224 -15.00 -30.67 3.96
C SER A 224 -15.61 -30.08 2.70
N PHE A 225 -15.30 -30.70 1.57
CA PHE A 225 -15.92 -30.35 0.29
C PHE A 225 -16.59 -31.58 -0.26
N ASP A 226 -17.91 -31.63 -0.11
CA ASP A 226 -18.76 -32.79 -0.41
C ASP A 226 -19.47 -32.66 -1.78
N GLU A 227 -19.40 -31.49 -2.41
CA GLU A 227 -19.98 -31.23 -3.72
C GLU A 227 -19.21 -31.92 -4.86
N GLN A 228 -19.90 -32.21 -5.96
CA GLN A 228 -19.25 -32.78 -7.14
C GLN A 228 -18.49 -31.69 -7.91
N LEU A 229 -17.18 -31.87 -8.08
CA LEU A 229 -16.37 -30.99 -8.93
C LEU A 229 -16.71 -31.22 -10.41
N ASN A 230 -17.43 -30.28 -11.01
CA ASN A 230 -17.78 -30.29 -12.43
C ASN A 230 -17.14 -29.10 -13.13
N TRP A 231 -16.53 -29.33 -14.30
CA TRP A 231 -15.94 -28.27 -15.12
C TRP A 231 -16.99 -27.38 -15.78
N HIS A 232 -18.22 -27.86 -15.92
CA HIS A 232 -19.30 -27.19 -16.63
C HIS A 232 -18.88 -26.72 -18.03
N GLN A 233 -18.74 -25.42 -18.23
CA GLN A 233 -18.33 -24.83 -19.50
C GLN A 233 -16.87 -24.35 -19.49
N LEU A 234 -16.16 -24.43 -18.36
CA LEU A 234 -14.75 -24.04 -18.29
C LEU A 234 -13.89 -24.86 -19.23
N LYS A 235 -13.04 -24.17 -19.98
CA LYS A 235 -12.01 -24.83 -20.78
C LYS A 235 -10.92 -25.41 -19.86
N ARG A 236 -10.69 -26.71 -19.95
CA ARG A 236 -9.54 -27.36 -19.32
C ARG A 236 -8.28 -27.08 -20.12
N LEU A 237 -7.28 -26.49 -19.50
CA LEU A 237 -5.99 -26.21 -20.12
C LEU A 237 -4.97 -27.30 -19.79
N ASN A 238 -4.06 -27.50 -20.73
CA ASN A 238 -2.78 -28.20 -20.58
C ASN A 238 -1.67 -27.24 -21.03
N GLU A 239 -0.42 -27.68 -20.99
CA GLU A 239 0.76 -26.90 -21.38
C GLU A 239 0.59 -26.17 -22.72
N ASN A 240 0.41 -26.91 -23.83
CA ASN A 240 0.25 -26.30 -25.16
C ASN A 240 -0.96 -25.35 -25.25
N ALA A 241 -2.07 -25.69 -24.60
CA ALA A 241 -3.28 -24.86 -24.63
C ALA A 241 -3.17 -23.60 -23.76
N LEU A 242 -2.28 -23.61 -22.75
CA LEU A 242 -2.02 -22.47 -21.88
C LEU A 242 -1.31 -21.37 -22.65
N ASP A 243 -0.15 -21.68 -23.24
CA ASP A 243 0.66 -20.76 -24.03
C ASP A 243 -0.14 -20.10 -25.15
N ASP A 244 -0.92 -20.91 -25.88
CA ASP A 244 -1.83 -20.47 -26.92
C ASP A 244 -2.98 -19.57 -26.41
N ALA A 245 -3.37 -19.70 -25.15
CA ALA A 245 -4.46 -18.93 -24.56
C ALA A 245 -3.97 -17.57 -24.03
N ILE A 246 -2.76 -17.51 -23.46
CA ILE A 246 -2.19 -16.28 -22.87
C ILE A 246 -1.51 -15.37 -23.90
N SER A 247 -0.96 -15.96 -24.97
CA SER A 247 -0.22 -15.23 -26.03
C SER A 247 -1.12 -14.45 -26.98
N LYS A 248 -2.41 -14.80 -27.05
CA LYS A 248 -3.38 -14.13 -27.92
C LYS A 248 -3.70 -12.73 -27.41
N ASP A 249 -4.00 -11.82 -28.33
CA ASP A 249 -4.54 -10.49 -28.02
C ASP A 249 -6.03 -10.54 -27.65
N ARG A 250 -6.39 -11.45 -26.74
CA ARG A 250 -7.75 -11.60 -26.19
C ARG A 250 -7.62 -11.76 -24.69
N LEU A 251 -8.63 -11.30 -23.96
CA LEU A 251 -8.70 -11.52 -22.52
C LEU A 251 -8.94 -13.01 -22.26
N THR A 252 -8.09 -13.59 -21.41
CA THR A 252 -8.14 -15.00 -21.02
C THR A 252 -8.14 -15.08 -19.49
N PHE A 253 -9.17 -15.67 -18.92
CA PHE A 253 -9.32 -15.85 -17.48
C PHE A 253 -8.99 -17.29 -17.09
N ILE A 254 -8.04 -17.46 -16.17
CA ILE A 254 -7.49 -18.76 -15.79
C ILE A 254 -7.46 -18.87 -14.27
N LEU A 255 -8.02 -19.96 -13.77
CA LEU A 255 -7.80 -20.44 -12.41
C LEU A 255 -6.81 -21.60 -12.42
N PHE A 256 -5.68 -21.43 -11.76
CA PHE A 256 -4.71 -22.50 -11.50
C PHE A 256 -5.08 -23.16 -10.17
N TRP A 257 -5.71 -24.33 -10.20
CA TRP A 257 -6.30 -24.92 -9.00
C TRP A 257 -5.68 -26.26 -8.62
N ASN A 258 -5.70 -26.58 -7.33
CA ASN A 258 -5.14 -27.81 -6.77
C ASN A 258 -6.18 -28.52 -5.89
N ILE A 259 -6.39 -29.82 -6.13
CA ILE A 259 -7.37 -30.63 -5.39
C ILE A 259 -6.97 -30.84 -3.92
N GLU A 260 -5.68 -30.77 -3.59
CA GLU A 260 -5.19 -30.89 -2.21
C GLU A 260 -5.47 -29.63 -1.38
N ASN A 261 -5.68 -28.48 -2.03
CA ASN A 261 -6.01 -27.23 -1.36
C ASN A 261 -7.54 -27.06 -1.28
N ILE A 262 -8.08 -27.14 -0.07
CA ILE A 262 -9.53 -27.07 0.17
C ILE A 262 -10.16 -25.75 -0.30
N ILE A 263 -9.49 -24.61 -0.12
CA ILE A 263 -9.98 -23.31 -0.60
C ILE A 263 -10.04 -23.34 -2.13
N SER A 264 -8.99 -23.87 -2.78
CA SER A 264 -8.90 -24.01 -4.22
C SER A 264 -10.05 -24.85 -4.80
N LYS A 265 -10.47 -25.93 -4.13
CA LYS A 265 -11.67 -26.71 -4.51
C LYS A 265 -12.95 -25.87 -4.51
N HIS A 266 -13.17 -25.08 -3.46
CA HIS A 266 -14.32 -24.19 -3.35
C HIS A 266 -14.29 -23.10 -4.43
N THR A 267 -13.12 -22.52 -4.69
CA THR A 267 -12.92 -21.54 -5.78
C THR A 267 -13.22 -22.14 -7.14
N PHE A 268 -12.69 -23.33 -7.43
CA PHE A 268 -12.93 -24.02 -8.69
C PHE A 268 -14.43 -24.27 -8.90
N TYR A 269 -15.13 -24.73 -7.87
CA TYR A 269 -16.59 -24.93 -7.93
C TYR A 269 -17.32 -23.63 -8.28
N LEU A 270 -17.06 -22.54 -7.56
CA LEU A 270 -17.71 -21.25 -7.83
C LEU A 270 -17.36 -20.68 -9.21
N TRP A 271 -16.11 -20.85 -9.65
CA TRP A 271 -15.66 -20.41 -10.97
C TRP A 271 -16.31 -21.23 -12.09
N ALA A 272 -16.45 -22.54 -11.89
CA ALA A 272 -17.17 -23.41 -12.82
C ALA A 272 -18.66 -23.06 -12.88
N GLU A 273 -19.30 -22.74 -11.75
CA GLU A 273 -20.67 -22.23 -11.72
C GLU A 273 -20.79 -20.89 -12.47
N ALA A 274 -19.89 -19.94 -12.23
CA ALA A 274 -19.87 -18.65 -12.94
C ALA A 274 -19.70 -18.81 -14.46
N SER A 275 -18.95 -19.83 -14.89
CA SER A 275 -18.69 -20.11 -16.32
C SER A 275 -19.96 -20.33 -17.13
N LYS A 276 -21.02 -20.90 -16.52
CA LYS A 276 -22.32 -21.15 -17.18
C LYS A 276 -22.95 -19.87 -17.71
N THR A 277 -22.75 -18.76 -17.01
CA THR A 277 -23.28 -17.44 -17.39
C THR A 277 -22.27 -16.68 -18.25
N LEU A 278 -20.99 -16.71 -17.87
CA LEU A 278 -19.94 -15.92 -18.51
C LEU A 278 -19.72 -16.29 -19.98
N ILE A 279 -19.67 -17.57 -20.30
CA ILE A 279 -19.41 -18.05 -21.66
C ILE A 279 -20.59 -17.72 -22.59
N LEU A 280 -21.83 -17.77 -22.08
CA LEU A 280 -23.01 -17.33 -22.82
C LEU A 280 -23.00 -15.83 -23.12
N ARG A 281 -22.53 -15.01 -22.17
CA ARG A 281 -22.46 -13.54 -22.33
C ARG A 281 -21.27 -13.07 -23.16
N HIS A 282 -20.15 -13.79 -23.12
CA HIS A 282 -18.87 -13.34 -23.70
C HIS A 282 -18.19 -14.45 -24.52
N SER A 283 -18.76 -14.78 -25.67
CA SER A 283 -18.29 -15.89 -26.54
C SER A 283 -16.88 -15.70 -27.11
N THR A 284 -16.32 -14.49 -27.09
CA THR A 284 -14.98 -14.18 -27.58
C THR A 284 -13.89 -14.27 -26.51
N VAL A 285 -14.27 -14.35 -25.24
CA VAL A 285 -13.38 -14.39 -24.08
C VAL A 285 -13.18 -15.84 -23.64
N ILE A 286 -11.96 -16.18 -23.24
CA ILE A 286 -11.64 -17.54 -22.77
C ILE A 286 -11.80 -17.59 -21.26
N PHE A 287 -12.63 -18.52 -20.79
CA PHE A 287 -12.77 -18.85 -19.37
C PHE A 287 -12.28 -20.27 -19.15
N ALA A 288 -11.27 -20.42 -18.30
CA ALA A 288 -10.52 -21.65 -18.19
C ALA A 288 -10.06 -21.96 -16.77
N ALA A 289 -9.62 -23.20 -16.59
CA ALA A 289 -8.90 -23.63 -15.41
C ALA A 289 -7.82 -24.67 -15.77
N LEU A 290 -6.76 -24.72 -14.97
CA LEU A 290 -5.65 -25.65 -15.09
C LEU A 290 -5.47 -26.39 -13.77
N ALA A 291 -5.45 -27.72 -13.83
CA ALA A 291 -5.34 -28.59 -12.66
C ALA A 291 -3.86 -28.80 -12.29
N CYS A 292 -3.36 -28.05 -11.31
CA CYS A 292 -1.94 -28.07 -10.91
C CYS A 292 -1.49 -29.40 -10.28
N HIS A 293 -2.43 -30.21 -9.78
CA HIS A 293 -2.14 -31.56 -9.31
C HIS A 293 -1.85 -32.55 -10.45
N GLU A 294 -2.13 -32.18 -11.71
CA GLU A 294 -1.78 -32.95 -12.91
C GLU A 294 -0.56 -32.37 -13.63
N PHE A 295 -0.33 -31.06 -13.50
CA PHE A 295 0.74 -30.30 -14.17
C PHE A 295 1.50 -29.43 -13.16
N SER A 296 2.12 -30.04 -12.15
CA SER A 296 2.76 -29.31 -11.05
C SER A 296 3.89 -28.39 -11.53
N GLU A 297 4.78 -28.92 -12.38
CA GLU A 297 5.94 -28.18 -12.91
C GLU A 297 5.50 -26.93 -13.69
N LEU A 298 4.42 -27.04 -14.48
CA LEU A 298 3.87 -25.90 -15.22
C LEU A 298 3.23 -24.85 -14.30
N CYS A 299 2.63 -25.26 -13.19
CA CYS A 299 2.02 -24.32 -12.25
C CYS A 299 3.06 -23.56 -11.43
N ASP A 300 4.24 -24.14 -11.17
CA ASP A 300 5.31 -23.47 -10.41
C ASP A 300 5.75 -22.14 -11.06
N ASP A 301 5.59 -22.00 -12.38
CA ASP A 301 5.87 -20.75 -13.11
C ASP A 301 4.85 -19.61 -12.83
N TYR A 302 3.64 -19.94 -12.35
CA TYR A 302 2.54 -18.99 -12.13
C TYR A 302 2.10 -18.89 -10.67
N ILE A 303 2.34 -19.93 -9.88
CA ILE A 303 1.97 -20.05 -8.47
C ILE A 303 3.20 -19.78 -7.63
N ILE A 304 3.26 -18.58 -7.04
CA ILE A 304 4.38 -18.18 -6.18
C ILE A 304 4.10 -18.61 -4.74
N LYS A 305 2.81 -18.63 -4.35
CA LYS A 305 2.38 -18.92 -2.98
C LYS A 305 1.12 -19.80 -2.93
N PRO A 306 0.87 -20.50 -1.81
CA PRO A 306 -0.32 -21.35 -1.66
C PRO A 306 -1.65 -20.64 -1.87
N SER A 307 -1.72 -19.31 -1.67
CA SER A 307 -2.93 -18.53 -1.94
C SER A 307 -3.22 -18.34 -3.43
N ASP A 308 -2.21 -18.48 -4.29
CA ASP A 308 -2.41 -18.29 -5.73
C ASP A 308 -3.25 -19.43 -6.34
N TYR A 309 -3.31 -20.59 -5.66
CA TYR A 309 -4.19 -21.71 -6.05
C TYR A 309 -5.69 -21.38 -6.01
N HIS A 310 -6.09 -20.29 -5.36
CA HIS A 310 -7.47 -19.79 -5.37
C HIS A 310 -7.59 -18.42 -6.02
N THR A 311 -6.56 -17.98 -6.75
CA THR A 311 -6.56 -16.71 -7.48
C THR A 311 -6.97 -16.94 -8.93
N ILE A 312 -7.93 -16.16 -9.41
CA ILE A 312 -8.29 -16.11 -10.82
C ILE A 312 -7.47 -15.00 -11.47
N PHE A 313 -6.71 -15.35 -12.49
CA PHE A 313 -5.88 -14.43 -13.26
C PHE A 313 -6.55 -14.12 -14.58
N ALA A 314 -6.54 -12.84 -14.95
CA ALA A 314 -6.89 -12.37 -16.28
C ALA A 314 -5.59 -12.03 -17.01
N PHE A 315 -5.35 -12.64 -18.15
CA PHE A 315 -4.20 -12.40 -19.02
C PHE A 315 -4.60 -11.64 -20.27
N LYS A 316 -3.68 -10.81 -20.77
CA LYS A 316 -3.73 -10.19 -22.10
C LYS A 316 -2.32 -10.05 -22.64
N GLN A 317 -2.02 -10.64 -23.81
CA GLN A 317 -0.69 -10.56 -24.43
C GLN A 317 0.44 -10.97 -23.46
N ASN A 318 0.32 -12.14 -22.81
CA ASN A 318 1.22 -12.66 -21.78
C ASN A 318 1.34 -11.85 -20.48
N ASN A 319 0.73 -10.67 -20.37
CA ASN A 319 0.75 -9.88 -19.15
C ASN A 319 -0.47 -10.19 -18.28
N ILE A 320 -0.29 -10.14 -16.95
CA ILE A 320 -1.41 -10.15 -16.01
C ILE A 320 -2.16 -8.83 -16.16
N PHE A 321 -3.35 -8.90 -16.74
CA PHE A 321 -4.26 -7.77 -16.91
C PHE A 321 -5.03 -7.44 -15.62
N GLY A 322 -5.31 -8.46 -14.81
CA GLY A 322 -5.97 -8.34 -13.52
C GLY A 322 -5.96 -9.67 -12.78
N LYS A 323 -6.16 -9.66 -11.47
CA LYS A 323 -6.31 -10.88 -10.67
C LYS A 323 -7.25 -10.65 -9.50
N THR A 324 -7.96 -11.68 -9.07
CA THR A 324 -8.70 -11.66 -7.81
C THR A 324 -8.49 -12.95 -7.04
N LYS A 325 -8.18 -12.81 -5.75
CA LYS A 325 -8.11 -13.89 -4.76
C LYS A 325 -9.32 -13.91 -3.84
N GLU A 326 -10.20 -12.93 -3.98
CA GLU A 326 -11.33 -12.77 -3.08
C GLU A 326 -12.42 -13.77 -3.42
N LEU A 327 -13.11 -14.27 -2.41
CA LEU A 327 -14.12 -15.32 -2.50
C LEU A 327 -15.47 -14.77 -2.07
N ARG A 328 -16.54 -15.10 -2.80
CA ARG A 328 -17.91 -14.85 -2.37
C ARG A 328 -18.85 -15.91 -2.95
N ASP A 329 -19.37 -15.66 -4.14
CA ASP A 329 -20.31 -16.52 -4.85
C ASP A 329 -20.00 -16.48 -6.36
N ALA A 330 -20.72 -17.25 -7.16
CA ALA A 330 -20.54 -17.22 -8.62
C ALA A 330 -20.80 -15.81 -9.21
N ASN A 331 -21.76 -15.07 -8.63
CA ASN A 331 -22.11 -13.72 -9.08
C ASN A 331 -20.98 -12.70 -8.89
N TYR A 332 -20.17 -12.84 -7.84
CA TYR A 332 -18.98 -12.01 -7.64
C TYR A 332 -18.02 -12.10 -8.82
N TYR A 333 -17.74 -13.32 -9.29
CA TYR A 333 -16.86 -13.52 -10.43
C TYR A 333 -17.47 -13.02 -11.73
N ILE A 334 -18.79 -13.15 -11.90
CA ILE A 334 -19.51 -12.59 -13.04
C ILE A 334 -19.34 -11.06 -13.07
N ASP A 335 -19.63 -10.37 -11.96
CA ASP A 335 -19.50 -8.91 -11.84
C ASP A 335 -18.02 -8.46 -12.04
N TRP A 336 -17.06 -9.16 -11.42
CA TRP A 336 -15.64 -8.85 -11.55
C TRP A 336 -15.12 -8.98 -12.99
N VAL A 337 -15.50 -10.07 -13.67
CA VAL A 337 -15.17 -10.27 -15.10
C VAL A 337 -15.78 -9.17 -15.96
N GLN A 338 -17.06 -8.85 -15.74
CA GLN A 338 -17.74 -7.78 -16.49
C GLN A 338 -17.01 -6.44 -16.34
N LEU A 339 -16.58 -6.10 -15.12
CA LEU A 339 -15.79 -4.90 -14.85
C LEU A 339 -14.41 -4.89 -15.54
N LEU A 340 -13.79 -6.05 -15.77
CA LEU A 340 -12.50 -6.15 -16.46
C LEU A 340 -12.63 -6.17 -17.99
N ILE A 341 -13.70 -6.72 -18.53
CA ILE A 341 -13.97 -6.71 -19.97
C ILE A 341 -14.33 -5.29 -20.43
N LEU A 342 -15.03 -4.55 -19.58
CA LEU A 342 -15.38 -3.16 -19.82
C LEU A 342 -14.14 -2.24 -19.78
N SER A 343 -14.24 -1.13 -20.52
CA SER A 343 -13.29 -0.03 -20.33
C SER A 343 -13.29 0.40 -18.86
N PRO A 344 -12.12 0.71 -18.27
CA PRO A 344 -12.00 1.14 -16.87
C PRO A 344 -12.98 2.24 -16.51
N ALA A 345 -13.22 3.16 -17.44
CA ALA A 345 -14.35 4.07 -17.42
C ALA A 345 -15.10 4.02 -18.75
N GLN A 346 -16.43 3.96 -18.69
CA GLN A 346 -17.29 3.91 -19.87
C GLN A 346 -17.68 5.32 -20.30
N GLU A 347 -17.57 5.62 -21.59
CA GLU A 347 -18.09 6.87 -22.14
C GLU A 347 -19.61 6.79 -22.22
N ILE A 348 -20.29 7.82 -21.71
CA ILE A 348 -21.71 8.05 -21.98
C ILE A 348 -21.84 9.23 -22.94
N HIS A 349 -22.84 9.18 -23.82
CA HIS A 349 -22.98 10.13 -24.93
C HIS A 349 -24.20 11.04 -24.81
N SER A 350 -25.11 10.74 -23.88
CA SER A 350 -26.38 11.47 -23.75
C SER A 350 -26.74 11.83 -22.32
N ASN A 351 -27.55 12.88 -22.19
CA ASN A 351 -28.16 13.22 -20.89
C ASN A 351 -29.16 12.16 -20.42
N ASP A 352 -29.72 11.36 -21.33
CA ASP A 352 -30.67 10.30 -20.99
C ASP A 352 -29.95 9.07 -20.42
N GLU A 353 -28.79 8.69 -20.95
CA GLU A 353 -27.90 7.74 -20.28
C GLU A 353 -27.53 8.22 -18.88
N LEU A 354 -27.15 9.50 -18.73
CA LEU A 354 -26.86 10.06 -17.41
C LEU A 354 -28.06 9.97 -16.44
N LYS A 355 -29.31 10.03 -16.93
CA LYS A 355 -30.50 9.79 -16.09
C LYS A 355 -30.61 8.32 -15.67
N GLN A 356 -30.29 7.37 -16.54
CA GLN A 356 -30.27 5.94 -16.19
C GLN A 356 -29.17 5.63 -15.17
N ILE A 357 -27.97 6.21 -15.36
CA ILE A 357 -26.87 6.12 -14.38
C ILE A 357 -27.28 6.70 -13.02
N LYS A 358 -28.02 7.81 -12.99
CA LYS A 358 -28.59 8.38 -11.75
C LYS A 358 -29.61 7.46 -11.05
N ALA A 359 -30.22 6.55 -11.80
CA ALA A 359 -31.06 5.48 -11.26
C ALA A 359 -30.26 4.21 -10.89
N GLY A 360 -28.94 4.23 -11.06
CA GLY A 360 -28.02 3.12 -10.77
C GLY A 360 -28.01 2.01 -11.83
N LYS A 361 -28.58 2.25 -13.01
CA LYS A 361 -28.63 1.26 -14.10
C LYS A 361 -27.44 1.42 -15.03
N LEU A 362 -26.81 0.30 -15.38
CA LEU A 362 -25.72 0.21 -16.36
C LEU A 362 -26.06 -0.87 -17.38
N GLU A 363 -25.74 -0.66 -18.66
CA GLU A 363 -26.22 -1.50 -19.77
C GLU A 363 -25.82 -2.98 -19.67
N LEU A 364 -24.67 -3.29 -19.08
CA LEU A 364 -24.18 -4.68 -18.92
C LEU A 364 -24.54 -5.33 -17.58
N PHE A 365 -25.29 -4.63 -16.73
CA PHE A 365 -25.64 -5.12 -15.41
C PHE A 365 -27.15 -5.10 -15.19
N ASP A 366 -27.69 -6.26 -14.83
CA ASP A 366 -29.13 -6.41 -14.59
C ASP A 366 -29.58 -5.72 -13.30
N GLU A 367 -28.65 -5.55 -12.34
CA GLU A 367 -28.91 -5.01 -11.01
C GLU A 367 -28.59 -3.52 -10.89
N ILE A 368 -29.32 -2.85 -9.99
CA ILE A 368 -29.03 -1.46 -9.61
C ILE A 368 -27.71 -1.42 -8.84
N LYS A 369 -26.71 -0.75 -9.40
CA LYS A 369 -25.41 -0.64 -8.75
C LYS A 369 -25.44 0.34 -7.57
N PRO A 370 -24.83 -0.05 -6.43
CA PRO A 370 -24.91 0.72 -5.19
C PRO A 370 -24.17 2.06 -5.29
N ALA A 371 -23.07 2.10 -6.05
CA ALA A 371 -22.29 3.30 -6.30
C ALA A 371 -21.72 3.32 -7.73
N ILE A 372 -21.80 4.48 -8.38
CA ILE A 372 -21.20 4.75 -9.70
C ILE A 372 -20.52 6.11 -9.64
N THR A 373 -19.22 6.19 -9.95
CA THR A 373 -18.49 7.46 -10.04
C THR A 373 -18.56 8.01 -11.46
N VAL A 374 -18.98 9.26 -11.58
CA VAL A 374 -19.18 9.97 -12.84
C VAL A 374 -18.15 11.09 -12.96
N GLY A 375 -17.39 11.10 -14.05
CA GLY A 375 -16.60 12.24 -14.48
C GLY A 375 -17.30 13.02 -15.58
N ILE A 376 -17.38 14.35 -15.46
CA ILE A 376 -17.79 15.24 -16.55
C ILE A 376 -16.59 16.11 -16.86
N PHE A 377 -16.16 16.09 -18.11
CA PHE A 377 -14.98 16.82 -18.56
C PHE A 377 -15.28 17.66 -19.80
N ASP A 378 -14.62 18.80 -19.93
CA ASP A 378 -14.71 19.68 -21.10
C ASP A 378 -13.97 19.12 -22.31
N ASP A 379 -12.79 18.54 -22.08
CA ASP A 379 -11.93 17.88 -23.06
C ASP A 379 -11.45 16.52 -22.55
N ARG A 380 -11.51 15.51 -23.44
CA ARG A 380 -11.00 14.17 -23.18
C ARG A 380 -9.49 14.15 -22.95
N ASN A 381 -8.76 15.06 -23.60
CA ASN A 381 -7.30 15.15 -23.49
C ASN A 381 -6.83 16.09 -22.37
N GLY A 382 -7.77 16.73 -21.66
CA GLY A 382 -7.49 17.58 -20.50
C GLY A 382 -6.76 16.82 -19.39
N ASN A 383 -6.05 17.57 -18.54
CA ASN A 383 -5.25 16.98 -17.46
C ASN A 383 -6.15 16.21 -16.48
N GLU A 384 -7.26 16.80 -16.07
CA GLU A 384 -8.24 16.23 -15.14
C GLU A 384 -8.86 14.95 -15.67
N ALA A 385 -9.18 14.91 -16.97
CA ALA A 385 -9.72 13.73 -17.63
C ALA A 385 -8.69 12.59 -17.65
N LYS A 386 -7.42 12.89 -17.99
CA LYS A 386 -6.34 11.89 -17.97
C LYS A 386 -6.12 11.31 -16.57
N ILE A 387 -6.09 12.17 -15.55
CA ILE A 387 -5.92 11.76 -14.14
C ILE A 387 -7.08 10.88 -13.69
N PHE A 388 -8.32 11.22 -14.07
CA PHE A 388 -9.49 10.37 -13.81
C PHE A 388 -9.39 9.01 -14.48
N MET A 389 -8.98 8.95 -15.75
CA MET A 389 -8.82 7.69 -16.48
C MET A 389 -7.73 6.82 -15.86
N GLN A 390 -6.60 7.41 -15.48
CA GLN A 390 -5.51 6.69 -14.82
C GLN A 390 -5.94 6.16 -13.44
N MET A 391 -6.69 6.94 -12.68
CA MET A 391 -7.27 6.49 -11.41
C MET A 391 -8.28 5.34 -11.62
N ALA A 392 -9.13 5.44 -12.65
CA ALA A 392 -10.08 4.39 -12.99
C ALA A 392 -9.38 3.09 -13.42
N GLU A 393 -8.29 3.19 -14.18
CA GLU A 393 -7.42 2.05 -14.53
C GLU A 393 -6.84 1.38 -13.27
N ASN A 394 -6.33 2.17 -12.31
CA ASN A 394 -5.79 1.66 -11.05
C ASN A 394 -6.85 0.94 -10.18
N LEU A 395 -8.12 1.30 -10.34
CA LEU A 395 -9.26 0.77 -9.59
C LEU A 395 -10.17 -0.16 -10.41
N LYS A 396 -9.71 -0.59 -11.60
CA LYS A 396 -10.46 -1.47 -12.50
C LYS A 396 -10.80 -2.80 -11.82
N GLY A 397 -11.92 -3.40 -12.22
CA GLY A 397 -12.41 -4.63 -11.61
C GLY A 397 -13.06 -4.45 -10.22
N ARG A 398 -13.03 -3.24 -9.63
CA ARG A 398 -13.52 -3.01 -8.25
C ARG A 398 -14.64 -1.98 -8.18
N TYR A 399 -14.58 -0.92 -8.97
CA TYR A 399 -15.54 0.19 -8.94
C TYR A 399 -16.14 0.44 -10.33
N HIS A 400 -17.32 1.08 -10.36
CA HIS A 400 -17.99 1.45 -11.61
C HIS A 400 -17.69 2.91 -11.95
N PHE A 401 -17.05 3.15 -13.09
CA PHE A 401 -16.74 4.49 -13.58
C PHE A 401 -17.41 4.75 -14.91
N VAL A 402 -17.97 5.95 -15.04
CA VAL A 402 -18.46 6.48 -16.32
C VAL A 402 -17.97 7.90 -16.50
N TYR A 403 -17.86 8.35 -17.75
CA TYR A 403 -17.48 9.72 -18.06
C TYR A 403 -18.29 10.30 -19.21
N LEU A 404 -18.43 11.63 -19.21
CA LEU A 404 -19.16 12.38 -20.22
C LEU A 404 -18.33 13.59 -20.66
N ILE A 405 -18.05 13.68 -21.96
CA ILE A 405 -17.38 14.86 -22.52
C ILE A 405 -18.43 15.90 -22.91
N LYS A 406 -18.39 17.06 -22.25
CA LYS A 406 -19.28 18.20 -22.47
C LYS A 406 -18.46 19.47 -22.64
N LYS A 407 -18.28 19.88 -23.89
CA LYS A 407 -17.59 21.14 -24.22
C LYS A 407 -18.20 22.31 -23.44
N SER A 408 -17.34 23.17 -22.93
CA SER A 408 -17.68 24.38 -22.16
C SER A 408 -18.41 24.13 -20.83
N HIS A 409 -18.40 22.92 -20.28
CA HIS A 409 -18.84 22.64 -18.90
C HIS A 409 -17.65 22.61 -17.94
N SER A 410 -17.88 22.96 -16.67
CA SER A 410 -16.83 22.82 -15.65
C SER A 410 -16.56 21.35 -15.34
N ASN A 411 -15.28 21.00 -15.24
CA ASN A 411 -14.82 19.66 -14.87
C ASN A 411 -15.35 19.30 -13.48
N ALA A 412 -16.02 18.15 -13.38
CA ALA A 412 -16.65 17.72 -12.14
C ALA A 412 -16.62 16.19 -12.02
N ILE A 413 -16.27 15.71 -10.83
CA ILE A 413 -16.35 14.29 -10.47
C ILE A 413 -17.32 14.14 -9.31
N TYR A 414 -18.19 13.13 -9.36
CA TYR A 414 -19.11 12.84 -8.26
C TYR A 414 -19.51 11.37 -8.26
N THR A 415 -19.82 10.85 -7.07
CA THR A 415 -20.31 9.48 -6.90
C THR A 415 -21.82 9.50 -6.67
N ILE A 416 -22.53 8.69 -7.47
CA ILE A 416 -23.95 8.46 -7.35
C ILE A 416 -24.19 7.22 -6.50
N ARG A 417 -25.01 7.34 -5.45
CA ARG A 417 -25.50 6.23 -4.62
C ARG A 417 -27.00 6.06 -4.79
N ALA A 418 -27.41 5.29 -5.81
CA ALA A 418 -28.80 5.25 -6.29
C ALA A 418 -29.81 4.75 -5.24
N LEU A 419 -29.36 3.84 -4.37
CA LEU A 419 -30.15 3.23 -3.30
C LEU A 419 -30.28 4.12 -2.05
N GLU A 420 -29.57 5.25 -2.00
CA GLU A 420 -29.57 6.14 -0.84
C GLU A 420 -30.43 7.38 -1.02
N LYS A 421 -30.79 8.03 0.10
CA LYS A 421 -31.47 9.34 0.09
C LYS A 421 -30.55 10.44 -0.43
N ARG A 422 -29.31 10.51 0.07
CA ARG A 422 -28.28 11.40 -0.48
C ARG A 422 -27.63 10.68 -1.66
N LYS A 423 -28.24 10.84 -2.83
CA LYS A 423 -27.84 10.15 -4.06
C LYS A 423 -26.52 10.63 -4.65
N ARG A 424 -25.99 11.80 -4.25
CA ARG A 424 -24.81 12.40 -4.88
C ARG A 424 -23.84 12.92 -3.83
N ILE A 425 -22.56 12.59 -4.03
CA ILE A 425 -21.42 13.12 -3.29
C ILE A 425 -20.46 13.71 -4.31
N ASP A 426 -20.17 15.00 -4.20
CA ASP A 426 -19.28 15.71 -5.10
C ASP A 426 -17.84 15.66 -4.63
N PHE A 427 -16.92 15.50 -5.59
CA PHE A 427 -15.50 15.71 -5.36
C PHE A 427 -15.21 17.21 -5.32
N THR A 428 -14.49 17.64 -4.28
CA THR A 428 -14.09 19.04 -4.08
C THR A 428 -12.59 19.18 -3.81
N GLY A 429 -11.82 18.12 -4.05
CA GLY A 429 -10.37 18.08 -3.83
C GLY A 429 -9.58 18.54 -5.05
N ILE A 430 -8.27 18.36 -4.98
CA ILE A 430 -7.33 18.63 -6.09
C ILE A 430 -7.31 17.39 -6.99
N TYR A 431 -7.25 17.59 -8.31
CA TYR A 431 -7.19 16.49 -9.28
C TYR A 431 -5.82 15.80 -9.23
N GLU A 432 -5.62 14.97 -8.22
CA GLU A 432 -4.48 14.07 -8.06
C GLU A 432 -5.00 12.64 -7.91
N ILE A 433 -4.20 11.66 -8.36
CA ILE A 433 -4.58 10.25 -8.35
C ILE A 433 -4.91 9.80 -6.91
N GLN A 434 -4.08 10.19 -5.93
CA GLN A 434 -4.25 9.78 -4.54
C GLN A 434 -5.53 10.37 -3.93
N GLU A 435 -5.79 11.66 -4.14
CA GLU A 435 -6.99 12.35 -3.64
C GLU A 435 -8.27 11.79 -4.27
N LEU A 436 -8.26 11.53 -5.58
CA LEU A 436 -9.39 10.90 -6.28
C LEU A 436 -9.61 9.47 -5.81
N THR A 437 -8.54 8.69 -5.61
CA THR A 437 -8.64 7.33 -5.08
C THR A 437 -9.30 7.32 -3.70
N ASN A 438 -8.83 8.19 -2.80
CA ASN A 438 -9.42 8.36 -1.47
C ASN A 438 -10.90 8.76 -1.53
N PHE A 439 -11.24 9.68 -2.44
CA PHE A 439 -12.61 10.10 -2.68
C PHE A 439 -13.49 8.93 -3.15
N VAL A 440 -13.07 8.18 -4.16
CA VAL A 440 -13.84 7.06 -4.73
C VAL A 440 -14.07 5.98 -3.69
N VAL A 441 -13.02 5.56 -3.00
CA VAL A 441 -13.09 4.53 -1.95
C VAL A 441 -14.11 4.93 -0.88
N ARG A 442 -14.04 6.18 -0.39
CA ARG A 442 -14.93 6.67 0.67
C ARG A 442 -16.36 6.93 0.20
N SER A 443 -16.52 7.56 -0.97
CA SER A 443 -17.83 7.97 -1.48
C SER A 443 -18.65 6.79 -2.00
N SER A 444 -18.00 5.68 -2.35
CA SER A 444 -18.67 4.48 -2.83
C SER A 444 -19.19 3.58 -1.70
N LEU A 445 -18.64 3.69 -0.49
CA LEU A 445 -19.11 2.88 0.64
C LEU A 445 -20.56 3.25 0.99
N PRO A 446 -21.45 2.26 1.17
CA PRO A 446 -22.82 2.54 1.59
C PRO A 446 -22.85 3.08 3.02
N THR A 447 -23.81 3.97 3.29
CA THR A 447 -24.02 4.57 4.62
C THR A 447 -24.41 3.53 5.67
N VAL A 448 -25.13 2.48 5.27
CA VAL A 448 -25.47 1.32 6.10
C VAL A 448 -25.11 0.07 5.31
N ILE A 449 -24.26 -0.78 5.87
CA ILE A 449 -23.84 -2.03 5.25
C ILE A 449 -24.85 -3.13 5.62
N ASP A 450 -25.45 -3.75 4.63
CA ASP A 450 -26.30 -4.93 4.85
C ASP A 450 -25.41 -6.16 5.01
N ILE A 451 -25.47 -6.79 6.19
CA ILE A 451 -24.65 -7.96 6.52
C ILE A 451 -25.46 -9.25 6.46
N SER A 452 -26.72 -9.20 6.02
CA SER A 452 -27.63 -10.36 6.01
C SER A 452 -27.07 -11.54 5.20
N ASN A 453 -26.33 -11.24 4.13
CA ASN A 453 -25.72 -12.21 3.22
C ASN A 453 -24.21 -12.33 3.47
N GLY A 454 -23.78 -12.16 4.72
CA GLY A 454 -22.37 -12.13 5.11
C GLY A 454 -21.73 -10.74 5.05
N PHE A 455 -20.47 -10.68 5.45
CA PHE A 455 -19.67 -9.46 5.48
C PHE A 455 -18.18 -9.79 5.34
N THR A 456 -17.40 -8.80 4.90
CA THR A 456 -15.93 -8.88 4.85
C THR A 456 -15.31 -8.46 6.18
N SER A 457 -14.45 -9.31 6.75
CA SER A 457 -13.85 -9.15 8.08
C SER A 457 -13.18 -7.79 8.30
N ASP A 458 -12.45 -7.30 7.31
CA ASP A 458 -11.71 -6.05 7.40
C ASP A 458 -12.59 -4.79 7.33
N ILE A 459 -13.88 -4.93 7.06
CA ILE A 459 -14.86 -3.84 7.08
C ILE A 459 -15.47 -3.69 8.47
N LEU A 460 -15.64 -4.79 9.21
CA LEU A 460 -16.36 -4.78 10.49
C LEU A 460 -15.46 -5.11 11.67
N THR A 461 -14.92 -6.32 11.73
CA THR A 461 -14.29 -6.85 12.95
C THR A 461 -12.84 -6.43 13.10
N HIS A 462 -12.13 -6.10 12.01
CA HIS A 462 -10.76 -5.56 12.08
C HIS A 462 -10.74 -4.03 12.29
N GLN A 463 -11.90 -3.39 12.39
CA GLN A 463 -12.00 -1.94 12.54
C GLN A 463 -11.99 -1.53 14.00
N MET A 464 -11.28 -0.46 14.31
CA MET A 464 -11.27 0.15 15.66
C MET A 464 -12.49 1.05 15.90
N GLN A 465 -13.31 1.26 14.88
CA GLN A 465 -14.50 2.11 14.93
C GLN A 465 -15.64 1.38 15.66
N PRO A 466 -16.48 2.11 16.42
CA PRO A 466 -17.73 1.56 16.93
C PRO A 466 -18.58 1.00 15.80
N LEU A 467 -19.14 -0.18 16.02
CA LEU A 467 -20.05 -0.84 15.08
C LEU A 467 -21.44 -0.90 15.70
N ILE A 468 -22.44 -0.42 14.98
CA ILE A 468 -23.85 -0.51 15.37
C ILE A 468 -24.57 -1.43 14.39
N LEU A 469 -25.19 -2.47 14.92
CA LEU A 469 -26.03 -3.42 14.20
C LEU A 469 -27.50 -3.13 14.49
N PHE A 470 -28.25 -2.82 13.43
CA PHE A 470 -29.69 -2.71 13.46
C PHE A 470 -30.35 -4.02 12.99
N ILE A 471 -31.20 -4.60 13.83
CA ILE A 471 -31.99 -5.78 13.49
C ILE A 471 -33.30 -5.31 12.84
N ASP A 472 -33.36 -5.44 11.52
CA ASP A 472 -34.47 -5.00 10.67
C ASP A 472 -35.59 -6.05 10.64
N ASN A 473 -36.76 -5.70 11.15
CA ASN A 473 -37.96 -6.55 11.14
C ASN A 473 -38.97 -6.16 10.03
N GLY A 474 -38.55 -5.36 9.07
CA GLY A 474 -39.39 -4.84 7.98
C GLY A 474 -40.04 -3.48 8.28
N ASN A 475 -39.86 -2.91 9.48
CA ASN A 475 -40.37 -1.58 9.79
C ASN A 475 -39.56 -0.48 9.08
N GLN A 476 -40.09 -0.02 7.95
CA GLN A 476 -39.46 0.99 7.11
C GLN A 476 -39.25 2.34 7.81
N VAL A 477 -40.10 2.72 8.76
CA VAL A 477 -39.98 4.00 9.48
C VAL A 477 -38.75 3.99 10.38
N GLU A 478 -38.54 2.90 11.11
CA GLU A 478 -37.38 2.71 11.98
C GLU A 478 -36.09 2.58 11.18
N LYS A 479 -36.10 1.75 10.13
CA LYS A 479 -34.98 1.61 9.20
C LYS A 479 -34.58 2.97 8.61
N PHE A 480 -35.56 3.77 8.19
CA PHE A 480 -35.31 5.11 7.67
C PHE A 480 -34.70 6.06 8.71
N LYS A 481 -35.20 6.04 9.96
CA LYS A 481 -34.62 6.83 11.06
C LYS A 481 -33.17 6.42 11.32
N PHE A 482 -32.88 5.12 11.36
CA PHE A 482 -31.52 4.59 11.56
C PHE A 482 -30.57 5.05 10.45
N THR A 483 -30.93 4.86 9.17
CA THR A 483 -30.11 5.31 8.03
C THR A 483 -29.84 6.81 8.07
N LYS A 484 -30.82 7.63 8.50
CA LYS A 484 -30.64 9.08 8.66
C LYS A 484 -29.61 9.41 9.75
N LEU A 485 -29.58 8.69 10.87
CA LEU A 485 -28.58 8.88 11.93
C LEU A 485 -27.17 8.49 11.46
N CYS A 486 -27.06 7.34 10.78
CA CYS A 486 -25.80 6.85 10.20
C CYS A 486 -25.20 7.83 9.19
N SER A 487 -26.03 8.45 8.33
CA SER A 487 -25.58 9.43 7.34
C SER A 487 -24.88 10.67 7.93
N LYS A 488 -25.07 10.93 9.23
CA LYS A 488 -24.45 12.07 9.94
C LYS A 488 -23.18 11.68 10.71
N SER A 489 -22.90 10.38 10.83
CA SER A 489 -21.88 9.86 11.76
C SER A 489 -20.85 9.00 11.01
N PRO A 490 -19.96 9.60 10.20
CA PRO A 490 -19.03 8.86 9.33
C PRO A 490 -17.93 8.10 10.09
N TYR A 491 -17.81 8.27 11.40
CA TYR A 491 -16.82 7.60 12.25
C TYR A 491 -17.35 6.30 12.89
N ILE A 492 -18.63 5.97 12.64
CA ILE A 492 -19.32 4.80 13.18
C ILE A 492 -19.73 3.93 12.01
N ILE A 493 -19.45 2.64 12.11
CA ILE A 493 -19.87 1.67 11.12
C ILE A 493 -21.31 1.29 11.43
N CYS A 494 -22.22 1.60 10.53
CA CYS A 494 -23.61 1.19 10.64
C CYS A 494 -23.87 -0.04 9.79
N THR A 495 -24.47 -1.05 10.41
CA THR A 495 -24.88 -2.29 9.75
C THR A 495 -26.35 -2.59 9.98
N THR A 496 -26.93 -3.37 9.07
CA THR A 496 -28.27 -3.91 9.21
C THR A 496 -28.25 -5.40 8.96
N ILE A 497 -29.10 -6.13 9.68
CA ILE A 497 -29.40 -7.53 9.41
C ILE A 497 -30.92 -7.69 9.33
N ILE A 498 -31.41 -8.27 8.24
CA ILE A 498 -32.84 -8.48 8.04
C ILE A 498 -33.25 -9.75 8.80
N LEU A 499 -34.15 -9.61 9.77
CA LEU A 499 -34.75 -10.71 10.50
C LEU A 499 -35.48 -11.63 9.51
N ASN A 500 -35.29 -12.94 9.62
CA ASN A 500 -35.83 -13.97 8.73
C ASN A 500 -35.36 -13.92 7.25
N SER A 501 -34.40 -13.06 6.88
CA SER A 501 -33.79 -13.13 5.54
C SER A 501 -32.92 -14.37 5.40
N SER A 502 -32.15 -14.69 6.43
CA SER A 502 -31.36 -15.90 6.49
C SER A 502 -32.28 -17.08 6.75
N LYS A 503 -32.27 -18.06 5.84
CA LYS A 503 -32.85 -19.39 6.09
C LYS A 503 -32.06 -20.17 7.17
N SER A 504 -31.11 -19.52 7.85
CA SER A 504 -30.14 -20.12 8.73
C SER A 504 -30.58 -20.04 10.19
N LYS A 505 -30.81 -21.22 10.78
CA LYS A 505 -31.09 -21.39 12.21
C LYS A 505 -30.01 -20.74 13.08
N ILE A 506 -28.74 -20.85 12.67
CA ILE A 506 -27.58 -20.33 13.39
C ILE A 506 -27.63 -18.80 13.53
N VAL A 507 -28.08 -18.08 12.51
CA VAL A 507 -28.19 -16.61 12.56
C VAL A 507 -29.28 -16.18 13.54
N ASN A 508 -30.41 -16.88 13.55
CA ASN A 508 -31.49 -16.61 14.50
C ASN A 508 -31.06 -16.89 15.95
N GLU A 509 -30.33 -17.97 16.19
CA GLU A 509 -29.76 -18.29 17.51
C GLU A 509 -28.76 -17.21 17.96
N MET A 510 -27.90 -16.75 17.06
CA MET A 510 -26.96 -15.65 17.32
C MET A 510 -27.69 -14.34 17.64
N ILE A 511 -28.71 -13.97 16.87
CA ILE A 511 -29.53 -12.78 17.15
C ILE A 511 -30.18 -12.91 18.53
N ASN A 512 -30.82 -14.04 18.84
CA ASN A 512 -31.48 -14.24 20.12
C ASN A 512 -30.51 -14.15 21.30
N SER A 513 -29.28 -14.66 21.13
CA SER A 513 -28.20 -14.52 22.11
C SER A 513 -27.84 -13.04 22.35
N LEU A 514 -27.67 -12.25 21.29
CA LEU A 514 -27.39 -10.80 21.39
C LEU A 514 -28.57 -10.01 21.96
N GLN A 515 -29.80 -10.47 21.76
CA GLN A 515 -30.99 -9.84 22.32
C GLN A 515 -31.26 -10.24 23.78
N SER A 516 -30.55 -11.25 24.32
CA SER A 516 -30.87 -11.85 25.63
C SER A 516 -32.34 -12.28 25.74
N ASN A 517 -32.93 -12.76 24.64
CA ASN A 517 -34.35 -13.08 24.49
C ASN A 517 -35.34 -11.90 24.63
N ASP A 518 -34.86 -10.65 24.64
CA ASP A 518 -35.70 -9.44 24.59
C ASP A 518 -35.71 -8.85 23.16
N HIS A 519 -36.73 -9.22 22.38
CA HIS A 519 -36.87 -8.81 20.99
C HIS A 519 -37.10 -7.30 20.78
N SER A 520 -37.32 -6.52 21.85
CA SER A 520 -37.35 -5.06 21.75
C SER A 520 -35.94 -4.48 21.51
N LYS A 521 -34.90 -5.18 21.97
CA LYS A 521 -33.50 -4.79 21.83
C LYS A 521 -32.99 -5.07 20.42
N ARG A 522 -33.24 -4.13 19.51
CA ARG A 522 -32.89 -4.26 18.07
C ARG A 522 -31.72 -3.41 17.63
N LEU A 523 -31.07 -2.72 18.56
CA LEU A 523 -29.81 -2.02 18.32
C LEU A 523 -28.71 -2.67 19.16
N ILE A 524 -27.77 -3.34 18.49
CA ILE A 524 -26.62 -3.96 19.12
C ILE A 524 -25.40 -3.09 18.82
N ILE A 525 -24.64 -2.72 19.85
CA ILE A 525 -23.46 -1.88 19.72
C ILE A 525 -22.24 -2.70 20.13
N PHE A 526 -21.28 -2.79 19.22
CA PHE A 526 -19.97 -3.40 19.43
C PHE A 526 -18.95 -2.28 19.65
N LEU A 527 -18.40 -2.23 20.87
CA LEU A 527 -17.31 -1.34 21.26
C LEU A 527 -16.09 -2.21 21.59
N ARG A 528 -15.30 -2.55 20.57
CA ARG A 528 -14.20 -3.53 20.70
C ARG A 528 -14.78 -4.85 21.23
N GLU A 529 -14.32 -5.28 22.39
CA GLU A 529 -14.73 -6.53 23.07
C GLU A 529 -16.09 -6.40 23.78
N LYS A 530 -16.61 -5.19 24.00
CA LYS A 530 -17.86 -4.98 24.76
C LYS A 530 -19.06 -4.89 23.84
N ILE A 531 -20.09 -5.67 24.15
CA ILE A 531 -21.36 -5.71 23.40
C ILE A 531 -22.47 -5.15 24.28
N TYR A 532 -23.25 -4.24 23.71
CA TYR A 532 -24.42 -3.62 24.33
C TYR A 532 -25.65 -3.85 23.47
N ALA A 533 -26.83 -3.93 24.10
CA ALA A 533 -28.10 -4.08 23.40
C ALA A 533 -29.12 -3.06 23.95
N LEU A 534 -29.74 -2.30 23.05
CA LEU A 534 -30.67 -1.21 23.37
C LEU A 534 -32.03 -1.39 22.68
N ASP A 535 -33.09 -0.94 23.35
CA ASP A 535 -34.42 -0.77 22.74
C ASP A 535 -34.37 0.34 21.69
N ILE A 536 -35.01 0.10 20.56
CA ILE A 536 -35.10 1.02 19.44
C ILE A 536 -35.93 2.29 19.71
N LYS A 537 -37.02 2.18 20.48
CA LYS A 537 -38.04 3.23 20.60
C LYS A 537 -37.44 4.52 21.16
N ASN A 538 -36.66 4.39 22.22
CA ASN A 538 -35.99 5.53 22.87
C ASN A 538 -34.69 5.92 22.15
N SER A 539 -34.00 4.94 21.56
CA SER A 539 -32.66 5.11 21.00
C SER A 539 -32.62 5.94 19.73
N LEU A 540 -33.57 5.73 18.81
CA LEU A 540 -33.57 6.43 17.52
C LEU A 540 -34.03 7.90 17.62
N GLU A 541 -34.50 8.34 18.79
CA GLU A 541 -34.89 9.73 19.05
C GLU A 541 -33.73 10.62 19.48
N SER A 542 -32.61 10.03 19.92
CA SER A 542 -31.40 10.74 20.39
C SER A 542 -30.77 11.70 19.37
N GLY A 543 -31.06 11.54 18.07
CA GLY A 543 -30.61 12.45 17.02
C GLY A 543 -29.12 12.34 16.63
N ASP A 544 -28.29 11.71 17.48
CA ASP A 544 -26.85 11.51 17.33
C ASP A 544 -26.42 10.12 17.85
N LEU A 545 -25.68 9.37 17.02
CA LEU A 545 -25.19 8.03 17.37
C LEU A 545 -24.09 8.06 18.45
N LEU A 546 -23.34 9.16 18.58
CA LEU A 546 -22.36 9.28 19.68
C LEU A 546 -23.04 9.38 21.04
N GLN A 547 -24.15 10.12 21.12
CA GLN A 547 -24.97 10.17 22.32
C GLN A 547 -25.60 8.82 22.62
N LEU A 548 -26.05 8.10 21.60
CA LEU A 548 -26.56 6.74 21.74
C LEU A 548 -25.50 5.80 22.34
N ILE A 549 -24.26 5.86 21.86
CA ILE A 549 -23.13 5.08 22.39
C ILE A 549 -22.86 5.47 23.85
N ALA A 550 -22.82 6.76 24.16
CA ALA A 550 -22.60 7.24 25.53
C ALA A 550 -23.67 6.70 26.49
N VAL A 551 -24.95 6.74 26.09
CA VAL A 551 -26.07 6.18 26.88
C VAL A 551 -25.94 4.66 27.06
N ALA A 552 -25.55 3.93 26.01
CA ALA A 552 -25.30 2.48 26.15
C ALA A 552 -24.24 2.16 27.19
N THR A 553 -23.14 2.93 27.20
CA THR A 553 -22.00 2.68 28.10
C THR A 553 -22.25 3.00 29.57
N ILE A 554 -23.40 3.60 29.91
CA ILE A 554 -23.82 3.79 31.31
C ILE A 554 -24.19 2.45 31.95
N ASN A 555 -24.77 1.53 31.16
CA ASN A 555 -25.16 0.21 31.62
C ASN A 555 -23.99 -0.79 31.48
N GLU A 556 -24.07 -1.91 32.19
CA GLU A 556 -23.14 -3.01 31.97
C GLU A 556 -23.32 -3.62 30.57
N PRO A 557 -22.22 -4.04 29.90
CA PRO A 557 -22.32 -4.75 28.64
C PRO A 557 -23.07 -6.06 28.83
N ILE A 558 -23.87 -6.45 27.84
CA ILE A 558 -24.56 -7.74 27.85
C ILE A 558 -23.59 -8.92 27.68
N ARG A 559 -22.44 -8.64 27.06
CA ARG A 559 -21.36 -9.60 26.85
C ARG A 559 -20.04 -8.87 26.69
N ILE A 560 -18.99 -9.45 27.24
CA ILE A 560 -17.60 -9.06 27.01
C ILE A 560 -16.95 -10.25 26.32
N LEU A 561 -16.31 -10.01 25.18
CA LEU A 561 -15.61 -11.04 24.42
C LEU A 561 -14.20 -11.21 24.98
N ASP A 562 -13.82 -12.44 25.30
CA ASP A 562 -12.45 -12.81 25.63
C ASP A 562 -11.63 -13.12 24.35
N ILE A 563 -10.31 -13.21 24.48
CA ILE A 563 -9.37 -13.51 23.39
C ILE A 563 -9.69 -14.86 22.71
N GLY A 564 -10.20 -15.82 23.48
CA GLY A 564 -10.62 -17.14 23.01
C GLY A 564 -12.08 -17.22 22.56
N ASP A 565 -12.83 -16.11 22.55
CA ASP A 565 -14.21 -16.12 22.09
C ASP A 565 -14.31 -16.00 20.57
N VAL A 566 -15.27 -16.73 20.00
CA VAL A 566 -15.72 -16.49 18.61
C VAL A 566 -16.58 -15.24 18.59
N HIS A 567 -16.19 -14.26 17.78
CA HIS A 567 -16.98 -13.04 17.60
C HIS A 567 -18.39 -13.39 17.07
N PRO A 568 -19.48 -12.92 17.70
CA PRO A 568 -20.84 -13.36 17.36
C PRO A 568 -21.22 -13.16 15.89
N LEU A 569 -20.72 -12.11 15.23
CA LEU A 569 -21.00 -11.90 13.81
C LEU A 569 -20.43 -13.00 12.91
N ARG A 570 -19.43 -13.78 13.33
CA ARG A 570 -18.85 -14.86 12.50
C ARG A 570 -19.85 -15.95 12.13
N TYR A 571 -20.89 -16.14 12.94
CA TYR A 571 -22.00 -17.03 12.61
C TYR A 571 -22.77 -16.60 11.35
N ILE A 572 -22.74 -15.31 11.00
CA ILE A 572 -23.31 -14.79 9.76
C ILE A 572 -22.46 -15.21 8.55
N GLN A 573 -21.13 -15.13 8.64
CA GLN A 573 -20.24 -15.62 7.58
C GLN A 573 -20.35 -17.13 7.41
N LEU A 574 -20.44 -17.90 8.51
CA LEU A 574 -20.71 -19.33 8.42
C LEU A 574 -22.05 -19.61 7.73
N ALA A 575 -23.10 -18.85 8.06
CA ALA A 575 -24.40 -18.99 7.42
C ALA A 575 -24.36 -18.69 5.91
N GLN A 576 -23.64 -17.64 5.50
CA GLN A 576 -23.41 -17.32 4.09
C GLN A 576 -22.72 -18.49 3.36
N ILE A 577 -21.64 -19.03 3.94
CA ILE A 577 -20.90 -20.17 3.37
C ILE A 577 -21.83 -21.40 3.28
N ASN A 578 -22.62 -21.67 4.32
CA ASN A 578 -23.57 -22.78 4.34
C ASN A 578 -24.69 -22.62 3.30
N GLU A 579 -25.12 -21.40 3.00
CA GLU A 579 -26.09 -21.15 1.93
C GLU A 579 -25.52 -21.46 0.54
N ILE A 580 -24.21 -21.27 0.36
CA ILE A 580 -23.53 -21.45 -0.93
C ILE A 580 -23.08 -22.90 -1.16
N PHE A 581 -22.54 -23.55 -0.13
CA PHE A 581 -21.89 -24.86 -0.23
C PHE A 581 -22.59 -25.97 0.56
N GLY A 582 -23.77 -25.71 1.10
CA GLY A 582 -24.49 -26.64 1.96
C GLY A 582 -24.11 -26.53 3.44
N GLU A 583 -25.05 -26.96 4.30
CA GLU A 583 -24.90 -26.85 5.75
C GLU A 583 -23.82 -27.78 6.28
N GLN A 584 -22.82 -27.21 6.94
CA GLN A 584 -21.81 -27.94 7.68
C GLN A 584 -21.55 -27.26 9.03
N ILE A 585 -21.42 -28.08 10.06
CA ILE A 585 -20.98 -27.63 11.38
C ILE A 585 -19.46 -27.73 11.42
N ILE A 586 -18.81 -26.59 11.63
CA ILE A 586 -17.36 -26.48 11.77
C ILE A 586 -17.02 -25.65 13.00
N GLU A 587 -15.81 -25.84 13.50
CA GLU A 587 -15.28 -24.97 14.54
C GLU A 587 -14.89 -23.61 13.93
N ILE A 588 -15.52 -22.52 14.35
CA ILE A 588 -15.18 -21.18 13.85
C ILE A 588 -13.88 -20.69 14.52
N PRO A 589 -12.89 -20.19 13.76
CA PRO A 589 -11.67 -19.62 14.35
C PRO A 589 -11.95 -18.42 15.27
N PHE A 590 -11.10 -18.24 16.27
CA PHE A 590 -11.12 -17.04 17.12
C PHE A 590 -10.66 -15.80 16.35
N GLU A 591 -11.12 -14.63 16.78
CA GLU A 591 -10.87 -13.36 16.07
C GLU A 591 -9.37 -13.06 15.93
N VAL A 592 -8.57 -13.37 16.96
CA VAL A 592 -7.12 -13.15 16.93
C VAL A 592 -6.42 -13.97 15.84
N GLN A 593 -6.86 -15.22 15.59
CA GLN A 593 -6.27 -16.05 14.54
C GLN A 593 -6.54 -15.46 13.15
N ILE A 594 -7.74 -14.93 12.93
CA ILE A 594 -8.15 -14.31 11.67
C ILE A 594 -7.35 -13.01 11.44
N ILE A 595 -7.28 -12.17 12.47
CA ILE A 595 -6.52 -10.91 12.43
C ILE A 595 -5.05 -11.20 12.09
N GLN A 596 -4.41 -12.13 12.80
CA GLN A 596 -3.02 -12.53 12.56
C GLN A 596 -2.78 -13.02 11.14
N ARG A 597 -3.65 -13.91 10.62
CA ARG A 597 -3.57 -14.39 9.22
C ARG A 597 -3.70 -13.23 8.22
N SER A 598 -4.64 -12.32 8.46
CA SER A 598 -4.85 -11.16 7.58
C SER A 598 -3.64 -10.22 7.54
N TYR A 599 -2.90 -10.09 8.65
CA TYR A 599 -1.66 -9.30 8.69
C TYR A 599 -0.52 -10.00 7.93
N LEU A 600 -0.40 -11.32 8.05
CA LEU A 600 0.57 -12.10 7.27
C LEU A 600 0.31 -11.93 5.77
N ASP A 601 -0.94 -12.12 5.34
CA ASP A 601 -1.34 -11.96 3.93
C ASP A 601 -1.20 -10.52 3.39
N LYS A 602 -1.22 -9.51 4.28
CA LYS A 602 -1.04 -8.09 3.93
C LYS A 602 0.42 -7.67 3.88
N ASN A 603 1.28 -8.22 4.73
CA ASN A 603 2.72 -7.98 4.65
C ASN A 603 3.31 -8.55 3.34
N ASP A 604 2.65 -9.54 2.76
CA ASP A 604 2.93 -10.06 1.42
C ASP A 604 2.41 -9.18 0.27
N LYS A 605 1.74 -8.04 0.53
CA LYS A 605 1.31 -7.08 -0.51
C LYS A 605 2.42 -6.17 -1.04
N MET A 606 3.68 -6.39 -0.66
CA MET A 606 4.79 -5.97 -1.53
C MET A 606 4.92 -6.96 -2.70
N ASP A 607 3.85 -7.12 -3.48
CA ASP A 607 3.95 -7.73 -4.81
C ASP A 607 4.62 -6.67 -5.70
N GLU A 608 5.93 -6.81 -5.82
CA GLU A 608 6.90 -6.05 -6.63
C GLU A 608 6.66 -6.13 -8.15
N ASN A 609 5.42 -6.07 -8.63
CA ASN A 609 5.12 -6.09 -10.06
C ASN A 609 4.61 -4.74 -10.57
N SER A 610 5.44 -3.71 -10.39
CA SER A 610 5.54 -2.58 -11.32
C SER A 610 6.93 -1.98 -11.22
N ALA A 611 7.87 -2.59 -11.96
CA ALA A 611 9.14 -2.02 -12.41
C ALA A 611 9.96 -1.20 -11.39
N ASP A 612 10.87 -1.85 -10.66
CA ASP A 612 12.29 -1.44 -10.72
C ASP A 612 13.21 -2.41 -9.99
N TYR A 613 14.22 -2.90 -10.72
CA TYR A 613 15.39 -3.58 -10.19
C TYR A 613 16.18 -2.62 -9.29
N GLY A 614 16.57 -3.08 -8.09
CA GLY A 614 17.76 -2.55 -7.40
C GLY A 614 17.55 -1.98 -5.99
N GLY A 615 17.28 -2.83 -5.00
CA GLY A 615 17.39 -2.48 -3.58
C GLY A 615 17.87 -3.68 -2.77
N CYS A 616 19.02 -3.58 -2.09
CA CYS A 616 19.65 -4.71 -1.41
C CYS A 616 18.74 -5.32 -0.32
N PRO A 617 18.54 -6.67 -0.28
CA PRO A 617 17.65 -7.39 0.65
C PRO A 617 17.91 -7.16 2.15
N VAL A 618 19.05 -6.58 2.51
CA VAL A 618 19.43 -6.32 3.91
C VAL A 618 18.53 -5.24 4.54
N MET A 619 18.04 -4.26 3.78
CA MET A 619 17.20 -3.18 4.32
C MET A 619 15.78 -3.62 4.69
N ALA A 620 15.23 -4.65 4.02
CA ALA A 620 13.94 -5.22 4.38
C ALA A 620 13.97 -5.87 5.78
N LYS A 621 15.10 -6.50 6.15
CA LYS A 621 15.26 -7.13 7.47
C LYS A 621 15.44 -6.13 8.61
N VAL A 622 16.08 -4.98 8.37
CA VAL A 622 16.26 -3.96 9.43
C VAL A 622 14.94 -3.32 9.83
N ARG A 623 14.01 -3.09 8.87
CA ARG A 623 12.65 -2.63 9.20
C ARG A 623 11.83 -3.67 9.97
N GLN A 624 12.02 -4.96 9.71
CA GLN A 624 11.37 -6.03 10.48
C GLN A 624 11.89 -6.15 11.92
N ALA A 625 13.16 -5.85 12.17
CA ALA A 625 13.71 -5.86 13.53
C ALA A 625 13.14 -4.69 14.37
N ALA A 626 13.00 -3.50 13.78
CA ALA A 626 12.46 -2.33 14.47
C ALA A 626 10.98 -2.49 14.88
N MET A 627 10.18 -3.25 14.11
CA MET A 627 8.77 -3.50 14.44
C MET A 627 8.55 -4.59 15.50
N LYS A 628 9.57 -5.41 15.82
CA LYS A 628 9.44 -6.45 16.84
C LYS A 628 9.56 -5.93 18.28
N ASP A 629 10.08 -4.72 18.47
CA ASP A 629 10.24 -4.14 19.80
C ASP A 629 9.05 -3.26 20.25
N GLU A 630 7.99 -3.11 19.43
CA GLU A 630 6.75 -2.39 19.81
C GLU A 630 5.49 -3.27 19.96
N LEU A 631 5.62 -4.59 19.88
CA LEU A 631 4.58 -5.57 20.27
C LEU A 631 5.05 -6.33 21.52
#